data_AF-A0A1E1WVH2-F1
#
_entry.id   AF-A0A1E1WVH2-F1
#
_cell.length_a   1.000
_cell.length_b   1.000
_cell.length_c   1.000
_cell.angle_alpha   90.00
_cell.angle_beta   90.00
_cell.angle_gamma   90.00
#
_symmetry.space_group_name_H-M   'P 1'
#
loop_
_entity.id
_entity.type
_entity.pdbx_description
1 polymer ?
#
loop_
_entity_poly.entity_id
_entity_poly.type
_entity_poly.pdbx_seq_one_letter_code
_entity_poly.pdbx_strand_id
1 'polypeptide(L)'
;MNGPLKSIGIELENIPAYLHSRAVTAGFQEFIEALTLCSVIDKKAIITYPEVQKELTYVIKENEEDEGKTIITLLPHNDYMLGIADLTGELMRRAINSISSGESEDCFHSCQVVRDLYTGYLGLFGIGKELARKMSTTRANVSKVEQAVYALRVR
;
A
#
# COMPACT_ATOMS: atom_id res chain seq x y z
N MET A 1 -19.27 5.80 -2.78
CA MET A 1 -18.64 5.10 -1.64
C MET A 1 -18.66 6.02 -0.42
N ASN A 2 -19.52 5.73 0.57
CA ASN A 2 -19.46 6.36 1.90
C ASN A 2 -18.61 5.44 2.79
N GLY A 3 -17.29 5.47 2.60
CA GLY A 3 -16.34 4.70 3.40
C GLY A 3 -15.84 5.48 4.62
N PRO A 4 -15.30 4.80 5.65
CA PRO A 4 -14.82 5.43 6.89
C PRO A 4 -13.70 6.45 6.68
N LEU A 5 -12.95 6.38 5.57
CA LEU A 5 -11.91 7.35 5.24
C LEU A 5 -12.48 8.73 4.91
N LYS A 6 -13.66 8.80 4.30
CA LYS A 6 -14.34 10.08 4.02
C LYS A 6 -14.72 10.80 5.31
N SER A 7 -15.20 10.06 6.33
CA SER A 7 -15.52 10.66 7.63
C SER A 7 -14.30 11.22 8.34
N ILE A 8 -13.13 10.58 8.21
CA ILE A 8 -11.87 11.10 8.74
C ILE A 8 -11.55 12.46 8.12
N GLY A 9 -11.68 12.61 6.80
CA GLY A 9 -11.46 13.89 6.13
C GLY A 9 -12.41 14.99 6.60
N ILE A 10 -13.68 14.66 6.86
CA ILE A 10 -14.68 15.61 7.38
C ILE A 10 -14.31 16.03 8.81
N GLU A 11 -13.97 15.06 9.68
CA GLU A 11 -13.65 15.32 11.08
C GLU A 11 -12.36 16.14 11.25
N LEU A 12 -11.38 15.92 10.37
CA LEU A 12 -10.06 16.55 10.45
C LEU A 12 -9.91 17.81 9.58
N GLU A 13 -10.94 18.24 8.86
CA GLU A 13 -10.85 19.31 7.85
C GLU A 13 -10.22 20.62 8.38
N ASN A 14 -10.50 20.97 9.64
CA ASN A 14 -9.99 22.18 10.29
C ASN A 14 -9.03 21.89 11.45
N ILE A 15 -8.54 20.65 11.54
CA ILE A 15 -7.64 20.20 12.59
C ILE A 15 -6.28 19.88 11.97
N PRO A 16 -5.16 20.30 12.59
CA PRO A 16 -3.85 19.91 12.09
C PRO A 16 -3.72 18.38 12.05
N ALA A 17 -3.59 17.82 10.84
CA ALA A 17 -3.61 16.37 10.61
C ALA A 17 -2.57 15.60 11.45
N TYR A 18 -1.43 16.21 11.77
CA TYR A 18 -0.39 15.59 12.59
C TYR A 18 -0.86 15.27 14.02
N LEU A 19 -1.82 16.02 14.56
CA LEU A 19 -2.30 15.87 15.94
C LEU A 19 -3.03 14.53 16.14
N HIS A 20 -3.79 14.09 15.14
CA HIS A 20 -4.55 12.84 15.15
C HIS A 20 -3.96 11.75 14.25
N SER A 21 -2.78 11.98 13.66
CA SER A 21 -2.09 11.04 12.77
C SER A 21 -1.99 9.62 13.35
N ARG A 22 -1.69 9.49 14.65
CA ARG A 22 -1.55 8.18 15.32
C ARG A 22 -2.87 7.42 15.46
N ALA A 23 -4.02 8.10 15.44
CA ALA A 23 -5.32 7.45 15.53
C ALA A 23 -5.73 6.79 14.21
N VAL A 24 -5.19 7.26 13.09
CA VAL A 24 -5.61 6.84 11.73
C VAL A 24 -4.52 6.12 10.94
N THR A 25 -3.25 6.22 11.35
CA THR A 25 -2.09 5.63 10.67
C THR A 25 -2.25 4.14 10.36
N ALA A 26 -2.74 3.33 11.30
CA ALA A 26 -2.93 1.90 11.09
C ALA A 26 -3.97 1.62 9.99
N GLY A 27 -5.10 2.34 10.02
CA GLY A 27 -6.14 2.21 9.01
C GLY A 27 -5.68 2.66 7.63
N PHE A 28 -4.86 3.71 7.54
CA PHE A 28 -4.26 4.09 6.26
C PHE A 28 -3.29 3.03 5.75
N GLN A 29 -2.40 2.49 6.58
CA GLN A 29 -1.46 1.45 6.16
C GLN A 29 -2.18 0.22 5.63
N GLU A 30 -3.21 -0.28 6.34
CA GLU A 30 -4.04 -1.40 5.89
C GLU A 30 -4.81 -1.09 4.59
N PHE A 31 -5.37 0.11 4.48
CA PHE A 31 -6.04 0.55 3.25
C PHE A 31 -5.10 0.57 2.05
N ILE A 32 -3.89 1.10 2.22
CA ILE A 32 -2.87 1.14 1.16
C ILE A 32 -2.43 -0.27 0.78
N GLU A 33 -2.18 -1.14 1.75
CA GLU A 33 -1.85 -2.54 1.49
C GLU A 33 -2.93 -3.22 0.64
N ALA A 34 -4.18 -3.15 1.08
CA ALA A 34 -5.30 -3.79 0.40
C ALA A 34 -5.56 -3.22 -1.01
N LEU A 35 -5.61 -1.89 -1.13
CA LEU A 35 -5.84 -1.22 -2.41
C LEU A 35 -4.72 -1.54 -3.41
N THR A 36 -3.47 -1.49 -2.96
CA THR A 36 -2.32 -1.78 -3.81
C THR A 36 -2.27 -3.25 -4.19
N LEU A 37 -2.61 -4.16 -3.28
CA LEU A 37 -2.70 -5.59 -3.58
C LEU A 37 -3.71 -5.86 -4.70
N CYS A 38 -4.91 -5.26 -4.62
CA CYS A 38 -5.91 -5.34 -5.69
C CYS A 38 -5.35 -4.80 -7.01
N SER A 39 -4.70 -3.63 -7.00
CA SER A 39 -4.09 -3.05 -8.20
C SER A 39 -3.00 -3.94 -8.80
N VAL A 40 -2.16 -4.56 -7.97
CA VAL A 40 -1.12 -5.49 -8.42
C VAL A 40 -1.73 -6.76 -9.01
N ILE A 41 -2.81 -7.29 -8.43
CA ILE A 41 -3.47 -8.49 -8.95
C ILE A 41 -4.18 -8.19 -10.28
N ASP A 42 -4.96 -7.13 -10.33
CA ASP A 42 -5.85 -6.84 -11.46
C ASP A 42 -5.13 -6.14 -12.63
N LYS A 43 -4.24 -5.20 -12.31
CA LYS A 43 -3.57 -4.32 -13.29
C LYS A 43 -2.08 -4.58 -13.42
N LYS A 44 -1.51 -5.48 -12.59
CA LYS A 44 -0.07 -5.77 -12.54
C LYS A 44 0.78 -4.51 -12.28
N ALA A 45 0.22 -3.57 -11.51
CA ALA A 45 0.83 -2.27 -11.22
C ALA A 45 0.63 -1.84 -9.75
N ILE A 46 1.64 -1.21 -9.18
CA ILE A 46 1.56 -0.53 -7.89
C ILE A 46 0.82 0.78 -8.10
N ILE A 47 -0.29 0.98 -7.38
CA ILE A 47 -1.00 2.26 -7.37
C ILE A 47 -0.09 3.35 -6.79
N THR A 48 -0.02 4.50 -7.45
CA THR A 48 0.89 5.58 -7.04
C THR A 48 0.26 6.46 -5.95
N TYR A 49 1.10 7.11 -5.15
CA TYR A 49 0.62 8.05 -4.13
C TYR A 49 -0.36 9.12 -4.67
N PRO A 50 -0.12 9.79 -5.82
CA PRO A 50 -1.06 10.77 -6.35
C PRO A 50 -2.41 10.16 -6.73
N GLU A 51 -2.43 8.93 -7.23
CA GLU A 51 -3.67 8.22 -7.55
C GLU A 51 -4.47 7.94 -6.27
N VAL A 52 -3.81 7.45 -5.22
CA VAL A 52 -4.50 7.21 -3.94
C VAL A 52 -4.99 8.52 -3.30
N GLN A 53 -4.16 9.57 -3.30
CA GLN A 53 -4.56 10.86 -2.73
C GLN A 53 -5.76 11.46 -3.47
N LYS A 54 -5.89 11.21 -4.77
CA LYS A 54 -7.05 11.58 -5.58
C LYS A 54 -8.30 10.78 -5.16
N GLU A 55 -8.18 9.48 -4.89
CA GLU A 55 -9.30 8.67 -4.35
C GLU A 55 -9.75 9.13 -2.95
N LEU A 56 -8.85 9.74 -2.19
CA LEU A 56 -9.10 10.33 -0.88
C LEU A 56 -9.52 11.81 -0.94
N THR A 57 -9.85 12.31 -2.14
CA THR A 57 -10.40 13.65 -2.37
C THR A 57 -11.87 13.53 -2.74
N TYR A 58 -12.74 14.22 -1.99
CA TYR A 58 -14.18 14.11 -2.11
C TYR A 58 -14.79 15.47 -2.42
N VAL A 59 -15.83 15.50 -3.25
CA VAL A 59 -16.70 16.67 -3.42
C VAL A 59 -18.01 16.37 -2.70
N ILE A 60 -18.33 17.17 -1.67
CA ILE A 60 -19.57 17.08 -0.90
C ILE A 60 -20.48 18.21 -1.35
N LYS A 61 -21.68 17.85 -1.83
CA LYS A 61 -22.73 18.80 -2.16
C LYS A 61 -23.79 18.76 -1.07
N GLU A 62 -24.16 19.92 -0.53
CA GLU A 62 -25.25 20.02 0.44
C GLU A 62 -26.61 20.05 -0.27
N ASN A 63 -26.70 20.71 -1.43
CA ASN A 63 -27.86 20.73 -2.33
C ASN A 63 -27.46 20.47 -3.79
N GLU A 64 -28.42 20.14 -4.66
CA GLU A 64 -28.16 19.88 -6.09
C GLU A 64 -27.63 21.12 -6.83
N GLU A 65 -27.93 22.31 -6.32
CA GLU A 65 -27.53 23.62 -6.89
C GLU A 65 -26.18 24.14 -6.38
N ASP A 66 -25.58 23.49 -5.37
CA ASP A 66 -24.28 23.91 -4.82
C ASP A 66 -23.09 23.46 -5.67
N GLU A 67 -22.08 24.34 -5.79
CA GLU A 67 -20.81 24.05 -6.47
C GLU A 67 -20.03 22.89 -5.81
N GLY A 68 -20.35 22.57 -4.56
CA GLY A 68 -19.81 21.46 -3.81
C GLY A 68 -18.49 21.78 -3.11
N LYS A 69 -18.40 21.43 -1.83
CA LYS A 69 -17.21 21.60 -1.00
C LYS A 69 -16.22 20.46 -1.24
N THR A 70 -14.98 20.78 -1.55
CA THR A 70 -13.92 19.76 -1.67
C THR A 70 -13.31 19.47 -0.30
N ILE A 71 -13.36 18.20 0.09
CA ILE A 71 -12.76 17.68 1.33
C ILE A 71 -11.63 16.72 0.96
N ILE A 72 -10.47 16.93 1.57
CA ILE A 72 -9.28 16.11 1.34
C ILE A 72 -8.99 15.33 2.61
N THR A 73 -9.02 14.00 2.51
CA THR A 73 -8.44 13.14 3.54
C THR A 73 -6.95 13.03 3.26
N LEU A 74 -6.15 13.77 4.03
CA LEU A 74 -4.71 13.82 3.82
C LEU A 74 -4.08 12.46 4.17
N LEU A 75 -3.42 11.83 3.19
CA LEU A 75 -2.64 10.62 3.38
C LEU A 75 -1.18 10.99 3.69
N PRO A 76 -0.63 10.68 4.86
CA PRO A 76 0.78 10.89 5.10
C PRO A 76 1.64 10.01 4.18
N HIS A 77 2.67 10.59 3.53
CA HIS A 77 3.62 9.84 2.71
C HIS A 77 4.25 8.66 3.45
N ASN A 78 4.49 8.81 4.76
CA ASN A 78 5.02 7.75 5.60
C ASN A 78 4.05 6.57 5.71
N ASP A 79 2.74 6.82 5.85
CA ASP A 79 1.72 5.75 5.93
C ASP A 79 1.57 5.03 4.60
N TYR A 80 1.65 5.77 3.48
CA TYR A 80 1.74 5.17 2.15
C TYR A 80 2.95 4.23 2.04
N MET A 81 4.15 4.73 2.37
CA MET A 81 5.37 3.91 2.30
C MET A 81 5.34 2.71 3.24
N LEU A 82 4.72 2.83 4.42
CA LEU A 82 4.58 1.72 5.36
C LEU A 82 3.58 0.67 4.87
N GLY A 83 2.44 1.08 4.31
CA GLY A 83 1.48 0.16 3.70
C GLY A 83 2.07 -0.59 2.49
N ILE A 84 2.87 0.08 1.66
CA ILE A 84 3.63 -0.58 0.58
C ILE A 84 4.68 -1.55 1.13
N ALA A 85 5.26 -1.28 2.30
CA ALA A 85 6.22 -2.20 2.91
C ALA A 85 5.51 -3.48 3.40
N ASP A 86 4.30 -3.35 3.94
CA ASP A 86 3.47 -4.48 4.38
C ASP A 86 2.93 -5.33 3.24
N LEU A 87 2.57 -4.70 2.12
CA LEU A 87 2.23 -5.39 0.87
C LEU A 87 3.27 -6.44 0.46
N THR A 88 4.56 -6.21 0.72
CA THR A 88 5.62 -7.18 0.39
C THR A 88 5.45 -8.51 1.11
N GLY A 89 4.87 -8.49 2.32
CA GLY A 89 4.54 -9.68 3.08
C GLY A 89 3.41 -10.47 2.43
N GLU A 90 2.37 -9.77 1.96
CA GLU A 90 1.21 -10.39 1.34
C GLU A 90 1.52 -10.95 -0.05
N LEU A 91 2.31 -10.23 -0.87
CA LEU A 91 2.81 -10.75 -2.14
C LEU A 91 3.68 -11.99 -1.96
N MET A 92 4.51 -12.02 -0.92
CA MET A 92 5.32 -13.20 -0.59
C MET A 92 4.45 -14.39 -0.17
N ARG A 93 3.42 -14.19 0.68
CA ARG A 93 2.47 -15.25 1.03
C ARG A 93 1.71 -15.76 -0.19
N ARG A 94 1.21 -14.86 -1.04
CA ARG A 94 0.52 -15.19 -2.28
C ARG A 94 1.41 -16.03 -3.21
N ALA A 95 2.66 -15.61 -3.41
CA ALA A 95 3.60 -16.34 -4.25
C ALA A 95 3.85 -17.77 -3.74
N ILE A 96 4.06 -17.95 -2.43
CA ILE A 96 4.25 -19.28 -1.83
C ILE A 96 3.00 -20.14 -2.03
N ASN A 97 1.80 -19.58 -1.81
CA ASN A 97 0.54 -20.31 -1.98
C ASN A 97 0.26 -20.67 -3.46
N SER A 98 0.69 -19.83 -4.41
CA SER A 98 0.50 -20.09 -5.84
C SER A 98 1.31 -21.30 -6.35
N ILE A 99 2.39 -21.68 -5.67
CA ILE A 99 3.21 -22.84 -6.04
C ILE A 99 2.41 -24.14 -5.95
N SER A 100 1.54 -24.28 -4.94
CA SER A 100 0.68 -25.47 -4.83
C SER A 100 -0.44 -25.52 -5.87
N SER A 101 -0.83 -24.37 -6.41
CA SER A 101 -1.95 -24.24 -7.35
C SER A 101 -1.53 -24.38 -8.82
N GLY A 102 -0.22 -24.38 -9.12
CA GLY A 102 0.30 -24.45 -10.49
C GLY A 102 0.30 -23.10 -11.24
N GLU A 103 -0.03 -21.99 -10.57
CA GLU A 103 -0.06 -20.65 -11.14
C GLU A 103 1.35 -20.02 -11.11
N SER A 104 2.24 -20.49 -11.99
CA SER A 104 3.65 -20.08 -11.97
C SER A 104 3.86 -18.60 -12.32
N GLU A 105 3.04 -18.03 -13.19
CA GLU A 105 3.19 -16.63 -13.65
C GLU A 105 2.98 -15.62 -12.52
N ASP A 106 1.94 -15.83 -11.71
CA ASP A 106 1.64 -14.98 -10.56
C ASP A 106 2.74 -15.04 -9.49
N CYS A 107 3.38 -16.19 -9.31
CA CYS A 107 4.55 -16.36 -8.45
C CYS A 107 5.73 -15.50 -8.94
N PHE A 108 6.07 -15.58 -10.24
CA PHE A 108 7.16 -14.81 -10.83
C PHE A 108 6.89 -13.31 -10.76
N HIS A 109 5.66 -12.87 -11.06
CA HIS A 109 5.28 -11.47 -10.98
C HIS A 109 5.40 -10.94 -9.55
N SER A 110 4.83 -11.66 -8.56
CA SER A 110 4.93 -11.29 -7.15
C SER A 110 6.39 -11.19 -6.68
N CYS A 111 7.24 -12.13 -7.11
CA CYS A 111 8.67 -12.09 -6.84
C CYS A 111 9.35 -10.84 -7.42
N GLN A 112 9.04 -10.49 -8.67
CA GLN A 112 9.58 -9.30 -9.32
C GLN A 112 9.15 -8.03 -8.57
N VAL A 113 7.85 -7.89 -8.25
CA VAL A 113 7.33 -6.73 -7.52
C VAL A 113 8.00 -6.57 -6.15
N VAL A 114 8.17 -7.66 -5.39
CA VAL A 114 8.83 -7.62 -4.07
C VAL A 114 10.30 -7.21 -4.18
N ARG A 115 11.02 -7.68 -5.23
CA ARG A 115 12.41 -7.26 -5.51
C ARG A 115 12.52 -5.80 -5.89
N ASP A 116 11.62 -5.31 -6.74
CA ASP A 116 11.62 -3.92 -7.19
C ASP A 116 11.32 -2.97 -6.04
N LEU A 117 10.34 -3.32 -5.19
CA LEU A 117 10.03 -2.58 -3.97
C LEU A 117 11.23 -2.52 -3.03
N TYR A 118 11.87 -3.65 -2.75
CA TYR A 118 13.07 -3.68 -1.90
C TYR A 118 14.19 -2.81 -2.48
N THR A 119 14.44 -2.90 -3.79
CA THR A 119 15.44 -2.08 -4.48
C THR A 119 15.12 -0.59 -4.36
N GLY A 120 13.86 -0.21 -4.55
CA GLY A 120 13.41 1.16 -4.38
C GLY A 120 13.63 1.67 -2.95
N TYR A 121 13.33 0.84 -1.94
CA TYR A 121 13.55 1.19 -0.55
C TYR A 121 15.03 1.38 -0.18
N LEU A 122 15.94 0.62 -0.78
CA LEU A 122 17.38 0.79 -0.55
C LEU A 122 17.89 2.17 -0.99
N GLY A 123 17.21 2.81 -1.94
CA GLY A 123 17.54 4.16 -2.40
C GLY A 123 17.06 5.29 -1.47
N LEU A 124 16.29 4.98 -0.42
CA LEU A 124 15.77 5.98 0.50
C LEU A 124 16.75 6.26 1.65
N PHE A 125 17.09 7.53 1.84
CA PHE A 125 17.94 8.00 2.94
C PHE A 125 17.12 8.86 3.90
N GLY A 126 17.51 8.89 5.19
CA GLY A 126 16.81 9.69 6.20
C GLY A 126 15.40 9.21 6.54
N ILE A 127 15.10 7.93 6.29
CA ILE A 127 13.79 7.34 6.56
C ILE A 127 13.48 7.27 8.07
N GLY A 128 12.20 7.36 8.41
CA GLY A 128 11.73 7.19 9.79
C GLY A 128 12.11 5.82 10.36
N LYS A 129 12.29 5.76 11.69
CA LYS A 129 12.70 4.54 12.42
C LYS A 129 11.79 3.34 12.13
N GLU A 130 10.52 3.58 11.91
CA GLU A 130 9.53 2.54 11.61
C GLU A 130 9.75 1.92 10.23
N LEU A 131 9.90 2.75 9.20
CA LEU A 131 10.20 2.28 7.85
C LEU A 131 11.56 1.56 7.81
N ALA A 132 12.57 2.09 8.52
CA ALA A 132 13.88 1.44 8.65
C ALA A 132 13.77 0.02 9.24
N ARG A 133 12.88 -0.20 10.22
CA ARG A 133 12.63 -1.54 10.77
C ARG A 133 11.91 -2.45 9.79
N LYS A 134 11.00 -1.93 8.97
CA LYS A 134 10.31 -2.72 7.94
C LYS A 134 11.30 -3.28 6.90
N MET A 135 12.42 -2.61 6.66
CA MET A 135 13.42 -3.05 5.68
C MET A 135 14.01 -4.43 5.95
N SER A 136 14.23 -4.79 7.23
CA SER A 136 14.69 -6.14 7.56
C SER A 136 13.64 -7.20 7.19
N THR A 137 12.36 -6.88 7.39
CA THR A 137 11.25 -7.76 7.04
C THR A 137 11.08 -7.84 5.53
N THR A 138 11.13 -6.71 4.82
CA THR A 138 11.07 -6.67 3.35
C THR A 138 12.19 -7.50 2.73
N ARG A 139 13.42 -7.39 3.23
CA ARG A 139 14.55 -8.23 2.79
C ARG A 139 14.29 -9.73 3.02
N ALA A 140 13.72 -10.09 4.17
CA ALA A 140 13.34 -11.47 4.45
C ALA A 140 12.23 -11.96 3.50
N ASN A 141 11.28 -11.11 3.15
CA ASN A 141 10.22 -11.40 2.20
C ASN A 141 10.78 -11.68 0.79
N VAL A 142 11.73 -10.86 0.32
CA VAL A 142 12.48 -11.09 -0.93
C VAL A 142 13.12 -12.47 -0.93
N SER A 143 13.90 -12.80 0.10
CA SER A 143 14.60 -14.09 0.16
C SER A 143 13.64 -15.28 0.12
N LYS A 144 12.50 -15.18 0.83
CA LYS A 144 11.47 -16.23 0.83
C LYS A 144 10.84 -16.42 -0.54
N VAL A 145 10.46 -15.33 -1.21
CA VAL A 145 9.80 -15.44 -2.53
C VAL A 145 10.78 -15.90 -3.62
N GLU A 146 12.05 -15.50 -3.56
CA GLU A 146 13.10 -15.99 -4.47
C GLU A 146 13.34 -17.48 -4.30
N GLN A 147 13.39 -17.98 -3.06
CA GLN A 147 13.50 -19.43 -2.79
C GLN A 147 12.31 -20.19 -3.36
N ALA A 148 11.10 -19.63 -3.23
CA ALA A 148 9.88 -20.21 -3.75
C ALA A 148 9.94 -20.34 -5.29
N VAL A 149 10.35 -19.26 -5.97
CA VAL A 149 10.56 -19.23 -7.43
C VAL A 149 11.66 -20.19 -7.87
N TYR A 150 12.78 -20.26 -7.15
CA TYR A 150 13.87 -21.19 -7.44
C TYR A 150 13.39 -22.64 -7.36
N ALA A 151 12.67 -23.01 -6.30
CA ALA A 151 12.14 -24.36 -6.13
C ALA A 151 11.15 -24.74 -7.25
N LEU A 152 10.38 -23.78 -7.78
CA LEU A 152 9.48 -23.99 -8.90
C LEU A 152 10.24 -24.19 -10.22
N ARG A 153 11.38 -23.52 -10.43
CA ARG A 153 12.15 -23.60 -11.69
C ARG A 153 13.01 -24.86 -11.80
N VAL A 154 13.42 -25.44 -10.67
CA VAL A 154 14.27 -26.63 -10.61
C VAL A 154 13.46 -27.94 -10.64
N ARG A 155 12.16 -27.87 -10.34
CA ARG A 155 11.21 -28.97 -10.52
C ARG A 155 10.78 -29.09 -11.98
#